data_AF-A0A6C0K0B0-F1
#
_entry.id   AF-A0A6C0K0B0-F1
#
_cell.length_a   1.000
_cell.length_b   1.000
_cell.length_c   1.000
_cell.angle_alpha   90.00
_cell.angle_beta   90.00
_cell.angle_gamma   90.00
#
_symmetry.space_group_name_H-M   'P 1'
#
loop_
_entity.id
_entity.type
_entity.pdbx_description
1 polymer ?
#
loop_
_entity_poly.entity_id
_entity_poly.type
_entity_poly.pdbx_seq_one_letter_code
_entity_poly.pdbx_strand_id
1 'polypeptide(L)'
;MYMTKKHNTAKKRNTKRKLKGGLRQKDPSLTSWQAVYKMISVPGAKLSKISFSSLKGFIFRLDVPHDPANSEFFGLNAAGTALNEPVYSLIFKFAIISGAEESLPPLVVPGDKDDRGNDPRYEDSNGQIVRGRAKQTEDLDGFKTEANVQQAIYTGTLAPQGKPITISVVDFSYFNKAASDALLAQLLGIPGNSQTVQAMLQYMMDSVNATKQLGMMTMELVNSEFRELWSVENQAAFSSDCNYALAQILILFTKLKVMNYDCHAGNVLASRNPPASTGLEERSVLIDFGRTLNFNSANPFTSDKRKIVAVYETLTGQKFARDLAAATSIDFTDLYVSGRTSEDEVIGRMELIVKFMAYIDYATNTTYFDMSSMNRPQLKTFLQYLYGPTFSEDWGRTLPDWTLTPAVRSAYASIIPTIRALTMARIQQTSFTSVESVSRRIQTGEIITINKANVFYDRSNMNVWNPPAAVAEEVIDRDTVPLLRQRPGRAPAMSAAFSVGKGVECKEDDPSCCDKVTGCLFVKKDAKGGKTRRRNKRKNYKKRNNTRRR
;
A
#
# COMPACT_ATOMS: atom_id res chain seq x y z
N MET A 1 13.69 35.61 63.46
CA MET A 1 13.69 36.24 62.12
C MET A 1 14.06 35.16 61.10
N TYR A 2 13.07 34.46 60.54
CA TYR A 2 13.29 33.31 59.65
C TYR A 2 13.26 33.77 58.19
N MET A 3 14.40 33.69 57.50
CA MET A 3 14.47 33.91 56.05
C MET A 3 13.98 32.67 55.30
N THR A 4 12.83 32.80 54.64
CA THR A 4 12.28 31.81 53.70
C THR A 4 13.01 31.91 52.35
N LYS A 5 13.78 30.86 52.01
CA LYS A 5 14.36 30.69 50.67
C LYS A 5 13.24 30.39 49.66
N LYS A 6 12.99 31.33 48.74
CA LYS A 6 12.15 31.10 47.56
C LYS A 6 12.85 30.12 46.61
N HIS A 7 12.29 28.92 46.47
CA HIS A 7 12.64 28.02 45.37
C HIS A 7 12.12 28.58 44.05
N ASN A 8 13.03 29.06 43.20
CA ASN A 8 12.77 29.30 41.78
C ASN A 8 12.50 27.95 41.11
N THR A 9 11.23 27.63 40.89
CA THR A 9 10.83 26.55 39.98
C THR A 9 11.13 26.99 38.56
N ALA A 10 12.28 26.54 38.04
CA ALA A 10 12.59 26.66 36.62
C ALA A 10 11.43 26.06 35.81
N LYS A 11 10.71 26.91 35.07
CA LYS A 11 9.74 26.47 34.07
C LYS A 11 10.46 25.50 33.13
N LYS A 12 10.17 24.20 33.25
CA LYS A 12 10.52 23.21 32.24
C LYS A 12 9.98 23.73 30.91
N ARG A 13 10.88 24.18 30.03
CA ARG A 13 10.57 24.40 28.62
C ARG A 13 9.95 23.10 28.14
N ASN A 14 8.67 23.15 27.75
CA ASN A 14 8.05 22.11 26.94
C ASN A 14 8.89 22.03 25.66
N THR A 15 9.87 21.13 25.64
CA THR A 15 10.53 20.71 24.42
C THR A 15 9.42 20.16 23.54
N LYS A 16 9.02 20.94 22.52
CA LYS A 16 8.11 20.51 21.47
C LYS A 16 8.52 19.09 21.07
N ARG A 17 7.67 18.10 21.34
CA ARG A 17 7.93 16.70 20.99
C ARG A 17 8.18 16.65 19.49
N LYS A 18 9.40 16.30 19.08
CA LYS A 18 9.77 16.15 17.67
C LYS A 18 8.96 15.01 17.03
N LEU A 19 8.55 15.27 15.79
CA LEU A 19 7.52 14.61 15.00
C LEU A 19 8.03 13.33 14.31
N LYS A 20 7.24 12.24 14.21
CA LYS A 20 7.74 10.90 13.77
C LYS A 20 6.70 10.05 12.97
N GLY A 21 7.06 9.52 11.78
CA GLY A 21 6.33 8.47 11.00
C GLY A 21 5.60 8.92 9.71
N GLY A 22 5.73 8.19 8.58
CA GLY A 22 4.99 8.36 7.30
C GLY A 22 5.79 8.92 6.09
N LEU A 23 5.10 9.49 5.12
CA LEU A 23 5.65 10.33 4.04
C LEU A 23 5.03 11.73 4.14
N ARG A 24 5.85 12.77 4.07
CA ARG A 24 5.41 14.18 4.20
C ARG A 24 5.83 15.00 3.00
N GLN A 25 4.92 15.85 2.52
CA GLN A 25 5.25 16.85 1.52
C GLN A 25 6.09 17.98 2.14
N LYS A 26 7.16 18.39 1.45
CA LYS A 26 8.09 19.42 1.92
C LYS A 26 7.40 20.78 1.99
N ASP A 27 6.76 21.20 0.90
CA ASP A 27 6.01 22.45 0.79
C ASP A 27 4.50 22.16 0.80
N PRO A 28 3.76 22.47 1.87
CA PRO A 28 2.33 22.21 1.96
C PRO A 28 1.48 23.14 1.09
N SER A 29 2.05 24.17 0.46
CA SER A 29 1.33 25.07 -0.45
C SER A 29 1.11 24.45 -1.84
N LEU A 30 1.93 23.46 -2.21
CA LEU A 30 1.78 22.73 -3.47
C LEU A 30 0.71 21.64 -3.33
N THR A 31 0.06 21.31 -4.43
CA THR A 31 -0.64 20.02 -4.55
C THR A 31 0.37 18.88 -4.66
N SER A 32 -0.07 17.65 -4.36
CA SER A 32 0.77 16.44 -4.54
C SER A 32 1.27 16.31 -5.97
N TRP A 33 0.41 16.57 -6.96
CA TRP A 33 0.79 16.57 -8.38
C TRP A 33 1.83 17.64 -8.71
N GLN A 34 1.66 18.88 -8.23
CA GLN A 34 2.66 19.94 -8.46
C GLN A 34 4.03 19.56 -7.87
N ALA A 35 4.06 18.93 -6.70
CA ALA A 35 5.29 18.41 -6.10
C ALA A 35 5.94 17.31 -6.96
N VAL A 36 5.15 16.36 -7.47
CA VAL A 36 5.63 15.31 -8.40
C VAL A 36 6.14 15.93 -9.72
N TYR A 37 5.38 16.83 -10.32
CA TYR A 37 5.72 17.49 -11.59
C TYR A 37 6.99 18.35 -11.46
N LYS A 38 7.20 18.98 -10.30
CA LYS A 38 8.43 19.70 -9.99
C LYS A 38 9.65 18.77 -9.95
N MET A 39 9.52 17.58 -9.36
CA MET A 39 10.60 16.58 -9.37
C MET A 39 10.90 16.04 -10.78
N ILE A 40 9.87 15.82 -11.61
CA ILE A 40 10.04 15.44 -13.04
C ILE A 40 10.87 16.50 -13.79
N SER A 41 10.68 17.76 -13.43
CA SER A 41 11.31 18.91 -14.11
C SER A 41 12.71 19.25 -13.59
N VAL A 42 13.26 18.48 -12.64
CA VAL A 42 14.60 18.72 -12.10
C VAL A 42 15.68 18.45 -13.16
N PRO A 43 16.60 19.40 -13.44
CA PRO A 43 17.74 19.14 -14.30
C PRO A 43 18.59 17.98 -13.78
N GLY A 44 18.89 17.02 -14.66
CA GLY A 44 19.64 15.82 -14.31
C GLY A 44 18.80 14.69 -13.69
N ALA A 45 17.48 14.83 -13.67
CA ALA A 45 16.59 13.70 -13.41
C ALA A 45 16.83 12.56 -14.42
N LYS A 46 16.60 11.32 -13.99
CA LYS A 46 16.76 10.12 -14.79
C LYS A 46 15.51 9.27 -14.69
N LEU A 47 14.98 8.85 -15.83
CA LEU A 47 13.86 7.92 -15.90
C LEU A 47 14.37 6.55 -16.34
N SER A 48 13.99 5.51 -15.61
CA SER A 48 14.37 4.13 -15.89
C SER A 48 13.16 3.20 -15.82
N LYS A 49 13.22 2.11 -16.58
CA LYS A 49 12.20 1.06 -16.55
C LYS A 49 12.32 0.25 -15.24
N ILE A 50 11.18 0.02 -14.58
CA ILE A 50 11.03 -1.10 -13.64
C ILE A 50 10.39 -2.28 -14.37
N SER A 51 9.12 -2.16 -14.78
CA SER A 51 8.35 -3.27 -15.36
C SER A 51 7.35 -2.80 -16.41
N PHE A 52 7.04 -3.68 -17.35
CA PHE A 52 5.92 -3.55 -18.29
C PHE A 52 5.33 -4.91 -18.66
N SER A 53 5.64 -5.96 -17.90
CA SER A 53 5.12 -7.31 -18.14
C SER A 53 3.63 -7.43 -17.80
N SER A 54 3.14 -6.60 -16.88
CA SER A 54 1.71 -6.49 -16.53
C SER A 54 0.86 -6.16 -17.76
N LEU A 55 -0.33 -6.73 -17.83
CA LEU A 55 -1.28 -6.53 -18.92
C LEU A 55 -1.74 -5.06 -19.03
N LYS A 56 -1.86 -4.35 -17.90
CA LYS A 56 -2.42 -3.00 -17.84
C LYS A 56 -1.40 -1.92 -17.42
N GLY A 57 -0.32 -2.32 -16.77
CA GLY A 57 0.64 -1.41 -16.14
C GLY A 57 1.92 -1.13 -16.92
N PHE A 58 2.46 0.08 -16.72
CA PHE A 58 3.82 0.49 -17.10
C PHE A 58 4.48 1.14 -15.88
N ILE A 59 5.56 0.57 -15.39
CA ILE A 59 6.22 1.01 -14.17
C ILE A 59 7.59 1.59 -14.48
N PHE A 60 7.76 2.87 -14.16
CA PHE A 60 9.02 3.59 -14.27
C PHE A 60 9.52 4.00 -12.89
N ARG A 61 10.82 4.25 -12.80
CA ARG A 61 11.46 4.94 -11.69
C ARG A 61 12.02 6.28 -12.18
N LEU A 62 11.69 7.34 -11.47
CA LEU A 62 12.32 8.64 -11.58
C LEU A 62 13.34 8.77 -10.45
N ASP A 63 14.60 9.05 -10.78
CA ASP A 63 15.64 9.45 -9.84
C ASP A 63 15.98 10.92 -10.07
N VAL A 64 16.05 11.73 -9.02
CA VAL A 64 16.57 13.12 -9.10
C VAL A 64 17.97 13.19 -8.47
N PRO A 65 18.83 14.15 -8.87
CA PRO A 65 20.14 14.31 -8.25
C PRO A 65 20.04 14.51 -6.73
N HIS A 66 20.98 13.93 -5.98
CA HIS A 66 21.02 13.91 -4.50
C HIS A 66 21.34 15.29 -3.87
N ASP A 67 20.46 16.26 -4.13
CA ASP A 67 20.44 17.58 -3.49
C ASP A 67 19.08 17.75 -2.81
N PRO A 68 19.00 18.00 -1.49
CA PRO A 68 17.74 18.24 -0.79
C PRO A 68 16.82 19.30 -1.42
N ALA A 69 17.34 20.22 -2.24
CA ALA A 69 16.56 21.19 -3.01
C ALA A 69 15.70 20.52 -4.12
N ASN A 70 16.16 19.40 -4.67
CA ASN A 70 15.51 18.65 -5.74
C ASN A 70 14.39 17.71 -5.26
N SER A 71 14.29 17.49 -3.96
CA SER A 71 13.26 16.64 -3.36
C SER A 71 12.10 17.47 -2.84
N GLU A 72 10.88 17.00 -3.10
CA GLU A 72 9.63 17.59 -2.59
C GLU A 72 8.97 16.77 -1.49
N PHE A 73 9.59 15.66 -1.09
CA PHE A 73 9.03 14.75 -0.09
C PHE A 73 10.08 14.38 0.95
N PHE A 74 9.62 14.21 2.19
CA PHE A 74 10.41 13.67 3.28
C PHE A 74 9.83 12.33 3.73
N GLY A 75 10.62 11.29 3.56
CA GLY A 75 10.39 9.96 4.11
C GLY A 75 10.86 9.87 5.55
N LEU A 76 10.65 8.69 6.12
CA LEU A 76 11.05 8.36 7.49
C LEU A 76 12.55 8.07 7.56
N ASN A 77 13.23 8.68 8.53
CA ASN A 77 14.64 8.39 8.74
C ASN A 77 14.89 6.94 9.18
N ALA A 78 16.10 6.42 8.95
CA ALA A 78 16.53 5.07 9.33
C ALA A 78 16.22 4.66 10.79
N ALA A 79 16.16 5.62 11.72
CA ALA A 79 15.82 5.35 13.12
C ALA A 79 14.31 5.13 13.35
N GLY A 80 13.48 5.34 12.34
CA GLY A 80 12.02 5.32 12.42
C GLY A 80 11.45 6.52 13.17
N THR A 81 12.22 7.62 13.28
CA THR A 81 11.97 8.67 14.27
C THR A 81 11.64 10.05 13.74
N ALA A 82 11.77 10.37 12.45
CA ALA A 82 11.34 11.67 11.93
C ALA A 82 11.16 11.65 10.42
N LEU A 83 10.27 12.53 9.93
CA LEU A 83 10.05 12.78 8.49
C LEU A 83 10.94 13.89 7.99
N ASN A 84 12.21 13.54 7.83
CA ASN A 84 13.26 14.48 7.47
C ASN A 84 14.29 13.89 6.51
N GLU A 85 14.10 12.66 6.05
CA GLU A 85 14.96 12.06 5.03
C GLU A 85 14.41 12.45 3.65
N PRO A 86 15.14 13.22 2.84
CA PRO A 86 14.66 13.59 1.51
C PRO A 86 14.45 12.35 0.63
N VAL A 87 13.35 12.32 -0.12
CA VAL A 87 13.08 11.25 -1.09
C VAL A 87 13.61 11.67 -2.45
N TYR A 88 14.60 10.93 -2.95
CA TYR A 88 15.25 11.23 -4.23
C TYR A 88 14.74 10.38 -5.40
N SER A 89 13.88 9.39 -5.11
CA SER A 89 13.33 8.50 -6.13
C SER A 89 11.82 8.33 -5.98
N LEU A 90 11.12 8.33 -7.10
CA LEU A 90 9.68 8.06 -7.21
C LEU A 90 9.45 6.90 -8.17
N ILE A 91 8.40 6.12 -7.91
CA ILE A 91 7.87 5.14 -8.86
C ILE A 91 6.64 5.74 -9.53
N PHE A 92 6.58 5.63 -10.85
CA PHE A 92 5.39 5.93 -11.65
C PHE A 92 4.81 4.63 -12.17
N LYS A 93 3.60 4.26 -11.72
CA LYS A 93 2.78 3.23 -12.35
C LYS A 93 1.76 3.93 -13.24
N PHE A 94 1.89 3.78 -14.54
CA PHE A 94 0.93 4.25 -15.52
C PHE A 94 -0.02 3.12 -15.94
N ALA A 95 -1.23 3.50 -16.31
CA ALA A 95 -2.21 2.66 -16.98
C ALA A 95 -2.93 3.49 -18.05
N ILE A 96 -3.39 2.84 -19.11
CA ILE A 96 -4.27 3.49 -20.10
C ILE A 96 -5.70 3.21 -19.65
N ILE A 97 -6.47 4.27 -19.40
CA ILE A 97 -7.79 4.19 -18.80
C ILE A 97 -8.88 4.32 -19.86
N SER A 98 -9.91 3.47 -19.80
CA SER A 98 -11.12 3.59 -20.63
C SER A 98 -12.37 3.21 -19.84
N GLY A 99 -13.56 3.51 -20.39
CA GLY A 99 -14.84 3.21 -19.74
C GLY A 99 -15.18 1.71 -19.70
N ALA A 100 -14.50 0.89 -20.49
CA ALA A 100 -14.57 -0.57 -20.46
C ALA A 100 -13.18 -1.15 -20.69
N GLU A 101 -12.93 -2.37 -20.22
CA GLU A 101 -11.68 -3.08 -20.50
C GLU A 101 -11.57 -3.40 -22.00
N GLU A 102 -10.51 -2.94 -22.63
CA GLU A 102 -10.28 -3.05 -24.07
C GLU A 102 -8.86 -3.57 -24.32
N SER A 103 -8.73 -4.47 -25.30
CA SER A 103 -7.43 -4.84 -25.85
C SER A 103 -6.78 -3.68 -26.59
N LEU A 104 -5.49 -3.49 -26.35
CA LEU A 104 -4.66 -2.51 -27.03
C LEU A 104 -3.74 -3.20 -28.05
N PRO A 105 -3.19 -2.47 -29.04
CA PRO A 105 -2.14 -3.00 -29.90
C PRO A 105 -0.99 -3.60 -29.07
N PRO A 106 -0.30 -4.63 -29.57
CA PRO A 106 0.80 -5.24 -28.82
C PRO A 106 1.92 -4.23 -28.57
N LEU A 107 2.48 -4.22 -27.36
CA LEU A 107 3.70 -3.47 -27.07
C LEU A 107 4.90 -4.24 -27.61
N VAL A 108 5.64 -3.62 -28.54
CA VAL A 108 6.90 -4.16 -29.05
C VAL A 108 8.05 -3.33 -28.51
N VAL A 109 8.89 -3.96 -27.69
CA VAL A 109 10.13 -3.34 -27.15
C VAL A 109 11.33 -4.04 -27.79
N PRO A 110 12.24 -3.30 -28.45
CA PRO A 110 13.46 -3.87 -29.01
C PRO A 110 14.30 -4.61 -27.97
N GLY A 111 14.66 -5.86 -28.28
CA GLY A 111 15.46 -6.72 -27.41
C GLY A 111 14.72 -7.30 -26.20
N ASP A 112 13.41 -7.05 -26.04
CA ASP A 112 12.61 -7.64 -24.98
C ASP A 112 12.47 -9.15 -25.15
N LYS A 113 12.54 -9.88 -24.03
CA LYS A 113 12.45 -11.33 -23.95
C LYS A 113 11.45 -11.74 -22.88
N ASP A 114 10.72 -12.82 -23.14
CA ASP A 114 9.87 -13.47 -22.14
C ASP A 114 10.70 -14.21 -21.08
N ASP A 115 10.03 -14.78 -20.08
CA ASP A 115 10.66 -15.51 -18.97
C ASP A 115 11.44 -16.77 -19.44
N ARG A 116 11.28 -17.16 -20.72
CA ARG A 116 11.96 -18.29 -21.36
C ARG A 116 13.06 -17.83 -22.32
N GLY A 117 13.36 -16.53 -22.38
CA GLY A 117 14.37 -15.96 -23.26
C GLY A 117 13.93 -15.85 -24.73
N ASN A 118 12.65 -16.01 -25.04
CA ASN A 118 12.12 -15.89 -26.41
C ASN A 118 11.54 -14.51 -26.66
N ASP A 119 11.35 -14.15 -27.94
CA ASP A 119 10.60 -12.95 -28.29
C ASP A 119 9.15 -13.09 -27.80
N PRO A 120 8.61 -12.13 -27.04
CA PRO A 120 7.25 -12.18 -26.55
C PRO A 120 6.26 -12.31 -27.72
N ARG A 121 5.34 -13.27 -27.58
CA ARG A 121 4.25 -13.52 -28.52
C ARG A 121 3.07 -14.13 -27.80
N TYR A 122 1.87 -13.89 -28.31
CA TYR A 122 0.64 -14.47 -27.78
C TYR A 122 -0.33 -14.80 -28.93
N GLU A 123 -1.26 -15.69 -28.66
CA GLU A 123 -2.37 -15.99 -29.56
C GLU A 123 -3.52 -15.01 -29.27
N ASP A 124 -3.97 -14.27 -30.27
CA ASP A 124 -5.09 -13.33 -30.12
C ASP A 124 -6.45 -14.04 -30.15
N SER A 125 -7.54 -13.29 -30.01
CA SER A 125 -8.91 -13.83 -30.00
C SER A 125 -9.30 -14.53 -31.32
N ASN A 126 -8.54 -14.35 -32.39
CA ASN A 126 -8.77 -14.98 -33.69
C ASN A 126 -7.84 -16.17 -33.94
N GLY A 127 -7.05 -16.58 -32.94
CA GLY A 127 -6.06 -17.65 -33.09
C GLY A 127 -4.77 -17.24 -33.80
N GLN A 128 -4.52 -15.94 -33.98
CA GLN A 128 -3.31 -15.46 -34.67
C GLN A 128 -2.18 -15.22 -33.68
N ILE A 129 -0.97 -15.63 -34.05
CA ILE A 129 0.24 -15.39 -33.26
C ILE A 129 0.72 -13.95 -33.50
N VAL A 130 0.54 -13.10 -32.48
CA VAL A 130 0.93 -11.70 -32.49
C VAL A 130 2.28 -11.54 -31.80
N ARG A 131 3.19 -10.74 -32.38
CA ARG A 131 4.48 -10.39 -31.76
C ARG A 131 4.32 -9.21 -30.82
N GLY A 132 5.01 -9.26 -29.68
CA GLY A 132 4.97 -8.26 -28.61
C GLY A 132 4.19 -8.75 -27.39
N ARG A 133 4.08 -7.88 -26.40
CA ARG A 133 3.31 -8.16 -25.18
C ARG A 133 1.87 -7.69 -25.35
N ALA A 134 0.93 -8.56 -24.99
CA ALA A 134 -0.47 -8.19 -24.89
C ALA A 134 -0.64 -7.04 -23.89
N LYS A 135 -1.49 -6.08 -24.24
CA LYS A 135 -1.82 -4.92 -23.40
C LYS A 135 -3.31 -4.67 -23.41
N GLN A 136 -3.82 -4.18 -22.30
CA GLN A 136 -5.20 -3.80 -22.14
C GLN A 136 -5.32 -2.49 -21.36
N THR A 137 -6.47 -1.86 -21.50
CA THR A 137 -6.84 -0.73 -20.67
C THR A 137 -7.25 -1.17 -19.26
N GLU A 138 -7.27 -0.21 -18.34
CA GLU A 138 -7.77 -0.36 -16.98
C GLU A 138 -9.01 0.52 -16.76
N ASP A 139 -9.87 0.11 -15.84
CA ASP A 139 -10.97 0.95 -15.36
C ASP A 139 -10.48 1.98 -14.33
N LEU A 140 -10.99 3.21 -14.41
CA LEU A 140 -10.54 4.30 -13.53
C LEU A 140 -10.81 3.98 -12.05
N ASP A 141 -11.98 3.41 -11.73
CA ASP A 141 -12.34 3.08 -10.36
C ASP A 141 -11.51 1.91 -9.85
N GLY A 142 -11.24 0.91 -10.70
CA GLY A 142 -10.28 -0.17 -10.40
C GLY A 142 -8.90 0.38 -10.03
N PHE A 143 -8.35 1.25 -10.87
CA PHE A 143 -7.02 1.83 -10.64
C PHE A 143 -6.96 2.74 -9.40
N LYS A 144 -8.01 3.52 -9.16
CA LYS A 144 -8.14 4.32 -7.94
C LYS A 144 -8.28 3.45 -6.69
N THR A 145 -9.03 2.34 -6.79
CA THR A 145 -9.19 1.38 -5.71
C THR A 145 -7.85 0.77 -5.31
N GLU A 146 -7.02 0.39 -6.28
CA GLU A 146 -5.65 -0.07 -6.03
C GLU A 146 -4.86 0.96 -5.20
N ALA A 147 -4.82 2.21 -5.65
CA ALA A 147 -4.08 3.27 -4.98
C ALA A 147 -4.56 3.46 -3.53
N ASN A 148 -5.89 3.41 -3.32
CA ASN A 148 -6.50 3.54 -2.00
C ASN A 148 -6.15 2.37 -1.08
N VAL A 149 -6.20 1.14 -1.60
CA VAL A 149 -5.84 -0.07 -0.85
C VAL A 149 -4.37 -0.01 -0.45
N GLN A 150 -3.48 0.32 -1.39
CA GLN A 150 -2.06 0.42 -1.10
C GLN A 150 -1.76 1.49 -0.04
N GLN A 151 -2.40 2.66 -0.13
CA GLN A 151 -2.24 3.71 0.89
C GLN A 151 -2.80 3.29 2.27
N ALA A 152 -3.91 2.55 2.29
CA ALA A 152 -4.48 2.01 3.52
C ALA A 152 -3.54 0.97 4.16
N ILE A 153 -2.90 0.12 3.34
CA ILE A 153 -1.90 -0.85 3.80
C ILE A 153 -0.66 -0.13 4.36
N TYR A 154 -0.12 0.85 3.63
CA TYR A 154 1.01 1.66 4.06
C TYR A 154 0.75 2.26 5.46
N THR A 155 -0.34 3.00 5.58
CA THR A 155 -0.69 3.71 6.83
C THR A 155 -1.06 2.75 7.96
N GLY A 156 -1.78 1.66 7.65
CA GLY A 156 -2.17 0.63 8.63
C GLY A 156 -0.99 -0.20 9.15
N THR A 157 0.10 -0.27 8.39
CA THR A 157 1.30 -1.03 8.79
C THR A 157 2.43 -0.17 9.35
N LEU A 158 2.36 1.16 9.22
CA LEU A 158 3.34 2.11 9.73
C LEU A 158 3.58 1.97 11.25
N ALA A 159 2.55 1.69 12.04
CA ALA A 159 2.69 1.44 13.48
C ALA A 159 3.17 0.00 13.76
N PRO A 160 4.00 -0.27 14.79
CA PRO A 160 4.59 0.65 15.75
C PRO A 160 6.05 1.03 15.42
N GLN A 161 6.62 0.57 14.30
CA GLN A 161 8.06 0.77 14.01
C GLN A 161 8.38 1.76 12.90
N GLY A 162 7.37 2.26 12.19
CA GLY A 162 7.58 3.05 11.00
C GLY A 162 8.12 2.24 9.83
N LYS A 163 7.90 0.93 9.83
CA LYS A 163 8.30 0.00 8.76
C LYS A 163 7.05 -0.53 8.05
N PRO A 164 6.44 0.26 7.16
CA PRO A 164 5.27 -0.18 6.42
C PRO A 164 5.66 -1.34 5.50
N ILE A 165 4.70 -2.20 5.16
CA ILE A 165 4.94 -3.40 4.32
C ILE A 165 4.88 -3.11 2.81
N THR A 166 4.47 -1.90 2.46
CA THR A 166 4.42 -1.38 1.09
C THR A 166 4.92 0.06 1.10
N ILE A 167 5.11 0.65 -0.08
CA ILE A 167 5.48 2.05 -0.29
C ILE A 167 4.25 2.96 -0.27
N SER A 168 4.42 4.21 0.21
CA SER A 168 3.33 5.20 0.21
C SER A 168 2.97 5.60 -1.21
N VAL A 169 1.67 5.71 -1.47
CA VAL A 169 1.16 6.46 -2.62
C VAL A 169 1.24 7.95 -2.28
N VAL A 170 1.89 8.69 -3.16
CA VAL A 170 2.15 10.13 -3.03
C VAL A 170 1.09 10.94 -3.79
N ASP A 171 0.72 10.45 -4.97
CA ASP A 171 -0.27 11.08 -5.83
C ASP A 171 -0.97 10.01 -6.67
N PHE A 172 -2.24 10.26 -6.97
CA PHE A 172 -3.02 9.56 -7.98
C PHE A 172 -3.54 10.62 -8.93
N SER A 173 -3.32 10.46 -10.24
CA SER A 173 -3.73 11.44 -11.23
C SER A 173 -4.22 10.76 -12.49
N TYR A 174 -5.13 11.40 -13.22
CA TYR A 174 -5.49 11.01 -14.58
C TYR A 174 -5.54 12.21 -15.52
N PHE A 175 -5.30 11.95 -16.80
CA PHE A 175 -5.01 12.97 -17.80
C PHE A 175 -5.83 12.70 -19.07
N ASN A 176 -6.49 13.72 -19.62
CA ASN A 176 -7.00 13.66 -20.99
C ASN A 176 -5.84 13.55 -22.01
N LYS A 177 -6.17 13.42 -23.31
CA LYS A 177 -5.16 13.30 -24.38
C LYS A 177 -4.13 14.43 -24.37
N ALA A 178 -4.56 15.69 -24.37
CA ALA A 178 -3.64 16.83 -24.45
C ALA A 178 -2.69 16.90 -23.25
N ALA A 179 -3.21 16.67 -22.05
CA ALA A 179 -2.40 16.59 -20.84
C ALA A 179 -1.46 15.37 -20.84
N SER A 180 -1.93 14.22 -21.33
CA SER A 180 -1.10 13.01 -21.45
C SER A 180 0.07 13.25 -22.40
N ASP A 181 -0.18 13.86 -23.56
CA ASP A 181 0.87 14.19 -24.54
C ASP A 181 1.92 15.11 -23.92
N ALA A 182 1.49 16.16 -23.20
CA ALA A 182 2.40 17.09 -22.54
C ALA A 182 3.27 16.41 -21.47
N LEU A 183 2.66 15.57 -20.62
CA LEU A 183 3.40 14.82 -19.61
C LEU A 183 4.38 13.82 -20.24
N LEU A 184 3.93 13.02 -21.20
CA LEU A 184 4.74 12.00 -21.84
C LEU A 184 5.87 12.63 -22.66
N ALA A 185 5.64 13.77 -23.32
CA ALA A 185 6.68 14.54 -24.00
C ALA A 185 7.74 15.06 -23.01
N GLN A 186 7.32 15.56 -21.85
CA GLN A 186 8.24 15.99 -20.78
C GLN A 186 9.11 14.81 -20.30
N LEU A 187 8.51 13.64 -20.09
CA LEU A 187 9.22 12.42 -19.68
C LEU A 187 10.16 11.90 -20.78
N LEU A 188 9.75 11.96 -22.05
CA LEU A 188 10.59 11.60 -23.20
C LEU A 188 11.80 12.54 -23.32
N GLY A 189 11.63 13.82 -23.02
CA GLY A 189 12.67 14.84 -23.03
C GLY A 189 13.74 14.68 -21.93
N ILE A 190 13.56 13.78 -20.97
CA ILE A 190 14.58 13.48 -19.95
C ILE A 190 15.82 12.86 -20.63
N PRO A 191 17.02 13.46 -20.50
CA PRO A 191 18.23 12.94 -21.13
C PRO A 191 18.59 11.54 -20.63
N GLY A 192 19.08 10.69 -21.54
CA GLY A 192 19.57 9.35 -21.19
C GLY A 192 18.49 8.26 -21.08
N ASN A 193 17.24 8.56 -21.48
CA ASN A 193 16.20 7.54 -21.62
C ASN A 193 16.66 6.40 -22.54
N SER A 194 16.59 5.16 -22.05
CA SER A 194 16.90 3.97 -22.85
C SER A 194 15.87 3.75 -23.97
N GLN A 195 16.22 2.97 -24.99
CA GLN A 195 15.30 2.60 -26.08
C GLN A 195 14.01 1.96 -25.55
N THR A 196 14.11 1.16 -24.49
CA THR A 196 12.94 0.57 -23.82
C THR A 196 12.03 1.62 -23.19
N VAL A 197 12.61 2.58 -22.45
CA VAL A 197 11.83 3.67 -21.83
C VAL A 197 11.13 4.50 -22.92
N GLN A 198 11.85 4.84 -23.99
CA GLN A 198 11.29 5.57 -25.12
C GLN A 198 10.14 4.80 -25.80
N ALA A 199 10.32 3.49 -26.04
CA ALA A 199 9.29 2.65 -26.64
C ALA A 199 8.02 2.57 -25.77
N MET A 200 8.17 2.45 -24.45
CA MET A 200 7.03 2.44 -23.52
C MET A 200 6.30 3.78 -23.49
N LEU A 201 7.02 4.90 -23.43
CA LEU A 201 6.43 6.25 -23.42
C LEU A 201 5.72 6.55 -24.74
N GLN A 202 6.33 6.22 -25.88
CA GLN A 202 5.74 6.40 -27.20
C GLN A 202 4.47 5.54 -27.35
N TYR A 203 4.53 4.28 -26.92
CA TYR A 203 3.37 3.40 -26.93
C TYR A 203 2.18 3.98 -26.15
N MET A 204 2.42 4.55 -24.96
CA MET A 204 1.37 5.21 -24.19
C MET A 204 0.82 6.45 -24.91
N MET A 205 1.70 7.24 -25.54
CA MET A 205 1.31 8.43 -26.30
C MET A 205 0.41 8.07 -27.50
N ASP A 206 0.70 6.97 -28.18
CA ASP A 206 -0.06 6.47 -29.33
C ASP A 206 -1.39 5.82 -28.91
N SER A 207 -1.46 5.29 -27.69
CA SER A 207 -2.62 4.54 -27.20
C SER A 207 -3.70 5.41 -26.51
N VAL A 208 -3.30 6.56 -25.96
CA VAL A 208 -4.23 7.54 -25.38
C VAL A 208 -4.92 8.29 -26.53
N ASN A 209 -6.22 8.55 -26.43
CA ASN A 209 -6.99 9.24 -27.48
C ASN A 209 -8.24 9.94 -26.90
N ALA A 210 -9.25 10.25 -27.72
CA ALA A 210 -10.45 10.94 -27.25
C ALA A 210 -11.30 10.13 -26.25
N THR A 211 -11.21 8.79 -26.27
CA THR A 211 -11.94 7.89 -25.38
C THR A 211 -11.05 7.20 -24.34
N LYS A 212 -9.73 7.35 -24.46
CA LYS A 212 -8.72 6.74 -23.59
C LYS A 212 -7.90 7.81 -22.89
N GLN A 213 -7.81 7.75 -21.57
CA GLN A 213 -7.03 8.66 -20.73
C GLN A 213 -5.74 7.98 -20.25
N LEU A 214 -4.78 8.76 -19.78
CA LEU A 214 -3.65 8.23 -19.04
C LEU A 214 -3.95 8.30 -17.55
N GLY A 215 -3.80 7.18 -16.83
CA GLY A 215 -3.80 7.13 -15.37
C GLY A 215 -2.36 7.03 -14.86
N MET A 216 -2.07 7.66 -13.73
CA MET A 216 -0.78 7.56 -13.06
C MET A 216 -0.96 7.46 -11.55
N MET A 217 -0.35 6.44 -10.95
CA MET A 217 -0.10 6.34 -9.52
C MET A 217 1.38 6.62 -9.25
N THR A 218 1.67 7.59 -8.40
CA THR A 218 3.04 7.92 -7.97
C THR A 218 3.28 7.41 -6.56
N MET A 219 4.39 6.71 -6.36
CA MET A 219 4.78 6.14 -5.05
C MET A 219 6.19 6.55 -4.67
N GLU A 220 6.47 6.61 -3.36
CA GLU A 220 7.84 6.81 -2.88
C GLU A 220 8.70 5.59 -3.18
N LEU A 221 9.97 5.79 -3.51
CA LEU A 221 10.96 4.71 -3.50
C LEU A 221 12.16 5.14 -2.67
N VAL A 222 12.38 4.42 -1.58
CA VAL A 222 13.44 4.74 -0.62
C VAL A 222 14.79 4.18 -1.10
N ASN A 223 14.81 3.07 -1.83
CA ASN A 223 16.04 2.43 -2.30
C ASN A 223 16.12 2.38 -3.84
N SER A 224 17.02 3.17 -4.40
CA SER A 224 17.28 3.25 -5.84
C SER A 224 17.89 1.98 -6.44
N GLU A 225 18.27 0.98 -5.66
CA GLU A 225 18.80 -0.29 -6.17
C GLU A 225 17.72 -1.35 -6.37
N PHE A 226 16.47 -1.06 -6.00
CA PHE A 226 15.39 -2.02 -6.10
C PHE A 226 15.01 -2.35 -7.55
N ARG A 227 14.74 -3.65 -7.78
CA ARG A 227 14.27 -4.26 -9.04
C ARG A 227 13.18 -5.29 -8.73
N GLU A 228 12.48 -5.81 -9.73
CA GLU A 228 11.56 -6.92 -9.51
C GLU A 228 12.31 -8.15 -8.97
N LEU A 229 11.75 -8.85 -7.97
CA LEU A 229 12.39 -9.98 -7.28
C LEU A 229 12.77 -11.11 -8.25
N TRP A 230 11.97 -11.35 -9.28
CA TRP A 230 12.27 -12.38 -10.30
C TRP A 230 13.57 -12.10 -11.08
N SER A 231 14.03 -10.84 -11.10
CA SER A 231 15.27 -10.41 -11.77
C SER A 231 16.51 -10.46 -10.85
N VAL A 232 16.38 -10.94 -9.61
CA VAL A 232 17.50 -11.06 -8.67
C VAL A 232 18.21 -12.39 -8.89
N GLU A 233 19.37 -12.34 -9.55
CA GLU A 233 20.17 -13.51 -9.90
C GLU A 233 20.98 -14.08 -8.73
N ASN A 234 21.34 -13.25 -7.75
CA ASN A 234 22.11 -13.70 -6.58
C ASN A 234 21.21 -14.51 -5.63
N GLN A 235 21.47 -15.81 -5.50
CA GLN A 235 20.64 -16.72 -4.70
C GLN A 235 20.50 -16.32 -3.22
N ALA A 236 21.55 -15.77 -2.61
CA ALA A 236 21.52 -15.35 -1.22
C ALA A 236 20.66 -14.09 -1.03
N ALA A 237 20.78 -13.12 -1.95
CA ALA A 237 19.91 -11.95 -1.99
C ALA A 237 18.45 -12.37 -2.22
N PHE A 238 18.19 -13.19 -3.25
CA PHE A 238 16.87 -13.71 -3.58
C PHE A 238 16.21 -14.41 -2.38
N SER A 239 16.95 -15.28 -1.70
CA SER A 239 16.44 -16.03 -0.54
C SER A 239 16.12 -15.10 0.63
N SER A 240 16.98 -14.11 0.90
CA SER A 240 16.75 -13.08 1.92
C SER A 240 15.53 -12.20 1.59
N ASP A 241 15.33 -11.86 0.32
CA ASP A 241 14.23 -11.00 -0.13
C ASP A 241 12.90 -11.75 -0.17
N CYS A 242 12.91 -13.05 -0.49
CA CYS A 242 11.78 -13.96 -0.32
C CYS A 242 11.35 -14.06 1.15
N ASN A 243 12.30 -14.22 2.07
CA ASN A 243 12.02 -14.22 3.50
C ASN A 243 11.36 -12.91 3.96
N TYR A 244 11.91 -11.78 3.52
CA TYR A 244 11.38 -10.46 3.88
C TYR A 244 10.00 -10.20 3.28
N ALA A 245 9.76 -10.61 2.03
CA ALA A 245 8.46 -10.54 1.38
C ALA A 245 7.43 -11.44 2.08
N LEU A 246 7.79 -12.68 2.44
CA LEU A 246 6.92 -13.59 3.20
C LEU A 246 6.55 -13.02 4.57
N ALA A 247 7.50 -12.38 5.26
CA ALA A 247 7.21 -11.68 6.50
C ALA A 247 6.18 -10.56 6.28
N GLN A 248 6.33 -9.76 5.23
CA GLN A 248 5.37 -8.70 4.87
C GLN A 248 3.99 -9.26 4.54
N ILE A 249 3.91 -10.35 3.77
CA ILE A 249 2.66 -11.04 3.41
C ILE A 249 1.95 -11.55 4.68
N LEU A 250 2.68 -12.22 5.58
CA LEU A 250 2.14 -12.69 6.86
C LEU A 250 1.67 -11.54 7.75
N ILE A 251 2.41 -10.43 7.80
CA ILE A 251 2.02 -9.23 8.55
C ILE A 251 0.77 -8.60 7.94
N LEU A 252 0.68 -8.48 6.62
CA LEU A 252 -0.49 -7.96 5.91
C LEU A 252 -1.75 -8.74 6.31
N PHE A 253 -1.67 -10.07 6.22
CA PHE A 253 -2.78 -10.94 6.56
C PHE A 253 -3.09 -10.87 8.04
N THR A 254 -2.14 -11.11 8.94
CA THR A 254 -2.42 -11.18 10.38
C THR A 254 -2.88 -9.86 10.98
N LYS A 255 -2.38 -8.72 10.47
CA LYS A 255 -2.69 -7.40 11.03
C LYS A 255 -3.90 -6.73 10.39
N LEU A 256 -4.04 -6.80 9.07
CA LEU A 256 -5.09 -6.11 8.33
C LEU A 256 -6.17 -7.06 7.80
N LYS A 257 -5.96 -8.38 7.89
CA LYS A 257 -6.81 -9.41 7.28
C LYS A 257 -7.00 -9.16 5.78
N VAL A 258 -5.98 -8.58 5.15
CA VAL A 258 -5.92 -8.34 3.71
C VAL A 258 -5.01 -9.39 3.09
N MET A 259 -5.37 -9.82 1.89
CA MET A 259 -4.58 -10.76 1.09
C MET A 259 -4.45 -10.21 -0.32
N ASN A 260 -3.23 -10.18 -0.86
CA ASN A 260 -2.99 -9.95 -2.28
C ASN A 260 -3.00 -11.32 -2.99
N TYR A 261 -3.98 -11.56 -3.86
CA TYR A 261 -4.11 -12.82 -4.61
C TYR A 261 -3.43 -12.76 -5.99
N ASP A 262 -2.66 -11.70 -6.24
CA ASP A 262 -1.75 -11.55 -7.38
C ASP A 262 -0.31 -11.36 -6.89
N CYS A 263 0.03 -12.01 -5.76
CA CYS A 263 1.31 -11.85 -5.11
C CYS A 263 2.36 -12.80 -5.70
N HIS A 264 2.98 -12.38 -6.80
CA HIS A 264 4.10 -13.08 -7.46
C HIS A 264 5.40 -12.27 -7.39
N ALA A 265 6.54 -12.87 -7.77
CA ALA A 265 7.86 -12.22 -7.69
C ALA A 265 7.99 -10.93 -8.53
N GLY A 266 7.18 -10.76 -9.59
CA GLY A 266 7.06 -9.47 -10.30
C GLY A 266 6.48 -8.31 -9.46
N ASN A 267 5.66 -8.61 -8.46
CA ASN A 267 4.99 -7.63 -7.60
C ASN A 267 5.75 -7.40 -6.29
N VAL A 268 7.04 -7.74 -6.27
CA VAL A 268 7.95 -7.47 -5.16
C VAL A 268 9.17 -6.76 -5.70
N LEU A 269 9.47 -5.59 -5.14
CA LEU A 269 10.72 -4.90 -5.36
C LEU A 269 11.76 -5.42 -4.36
N ALA A 270 12.98 -5.73 -4.82
CA ALA A 270 14.01 -6.44 -4.07
C ALA A 270 15.41 -5.87 -4.35
N SER A 271 16.33 -6.08 -3.42
CA SER A 271 17.72 -5.61 -3.49
C SER A 271 18.63 -6.61 -4.20
N ARG A 272 19.47 -6.12 -5.12
CA ARG A 272 20.50 -6.97 -5.78
C ARG A 272 21.63 -7.36 -4.85
N ASN A 273 21.87 -6.57 -3.81
CA ASN A 273 23.00 -6.78 -2.92
C ASN A 273 22.65 -7.89 -1.93
N PRO A 274 23.59 -8.75 -1.52
CA PRO A 274 23.37 -9.65 -0.39
C PRO A 274 23.07 -8.84 0.88
N PRO A 275 22.41 -9.44 1.88
CA PRO A 275 22.16 -8.76 3.15
C PRO A 275 23.48 -8.28 3.77
N ALA A 276 23.52 -7.02 4.23
CA ALA A 276 24.62 -6.52 5.03
C ALA A 276 24.73 -7.34 6.33
N SER A 277 25.92 -7.42 6.91
CA SER A 277 26.20 -8.19 8.14
C SER A 277 25.34 -7.78 9.35
N THR A 278 24.68 -6.62 9.29
CA THR A 278 23.80 -6.08 10.33
C THR A 278 22.34 -6.54 10.20
N GLY A 279 21.93 -7.16 9.09
CA GLY A 279 20.69 -7.93 8.92
C GLY A 279 19.35 -7.20 9.11
N LEU A 280 19.32 -5.86 9.19
CA LEU A 280 18.12 -5.09 9.60
C LEU A 280 17.66 -4.00 8.62
N GLU A 281 18.32 -3.89 7.47
CA GLU A 281 17.98 -2.94 6.41
C GLU A 281 16.77 -3.43 5.61
N GLU A 282 16.01 -2.49 5.02
CA GLU A 282 14.89 -2.84 4.14
C GLU A 282 15.42 -3.57 2.90
N ARG A 283 14.88 -4.77 2.67
CA ARG A 283 15.38 -5.74 1.70
C ARG A 283 14.50 -5.86 0.46
N SER A 284 13.20 -5.92 0.71
CA SER A 284 12.17 -5.96 -0.31
C SER A 284 10.92 -5.22 0.12
N VAL A 285 10.05 -4.89 -0.82
CA VAL A 285 8.77 -4.24 -0.56
C VAL A 285 7.70 -4.74 -1.53
N LEU A 286 6.51 -5.04 -1.00
CA LEU A 286 5.36 -5.42 -1.81
C LEU A 286 4.83 -4.21 -2.57
N ILE A 287 4.53 -4.39 -3.85
CA ILE A 287 3.86 -3.42 -4.71
C ILE A 287 2.68 -4.10 -5.40
N ASP A 288 1.90 -3.30 -6.13
CA ASP A 288 0.77 -3.76 -6.95
C ASP A 288 -0.33 -4.47 -6.14
N PHE A 289 -1.29 -3.67 -5.67
CA PHE A 289 -2.42 -4.14 -4.86
C PHE A 289 -3.75 -4.07 -5.63
N GLY A 290 -3.71 -4.18 -6.96
CA GLY A 290 -4.91 -4.16 -7.80
C GLY A 290 -5.86 -5.32 -7.54
N ARG A 291 -5.35 -6.40 -6.94
CA ARG A 291 -6.07 -7.65 -6.67
C ARG A 291 -5.92 -8.06 -5.22
N THR A 292 -6.85 -7.58 -4.39
CA THR A 292 -6.86 -7.89 -2.96
C THR A 292 -8.21 -8.37 -2.45
N LEU A 293 -8.18 -9.22 -1.43
CA LEU A 293 -9.34 -9.58 -0.62
C LEU A 293 -9.17 -8.97 0.77
N ASN A 294 -10.23 -8.38 1.31
CA ASN A 294 -10.27 -7.85 2.66
C ASN A 294 -11.22 -8.68 3.52
N PHE A 295 -10.69 -9.57 4.34
CA PHE A 295 -11.47 -10.46 5.21
C PHE A 295 -12.07 -9.77 6.44
N ASN A 296 -11.76 -8.50 6.69
CA ASN A 296 -12.53 -7.67 7.62
C ASN A 296 -13.82 -7.11 6.98
N SER A 297 -13.96 -7.18 5.65
CA SER A 297 -15.20 -6.80 4.95
C SER A 297 -16.29 -7.86 5.17
N ALA A 298 -17.54 -7.42 5.26
CA ALA A 298 -18.70 -8.31 5.25
C ALA A 298 -18.79 -9.15 3.96
N ASN A 299 -18.26 -8.61 2.85
CA ASN A 299 -18.14 -9.31 1.59
C ASN A 299 -16.71 -9.20 1.04
N PRO A 300 -15.80 -10.13 1.39
CA PRO A 300 -14.41 -10.09 0.92
C PRO A 300 -14.27 -10.38 -0.57
N PHE A 301 -15.27 -11.03 -1.19
CA PHE A 301 -15.29 -11.37 -2.62
C PHE A 301 -16.23 -10.42 -3.35
N THR A 302 -15.71 -9.65 -4.30
CA THR A 302 -16.50 -8.69 -5.08
C THR A 302 -17.61 -9.36 -5.88
N SER A 303 -17.35 -10.55 -6.43
CA SER A 303 -18.34 -11.43 -7.08
C SER A 303 -18.03 -12.91 -6.85
N ASP A 304 -18.91 -13.81 -7.28
CA ASP A 304 -18.67 -15.26 -7.38
C ASP A 304 -18.23 -15.98 -6.09
N LYS A 305 -18.48 -15.41 -4.90
CA LYS A 305 -18.18 -15.99 -3.59
C LYS A 305 -18.52 -17.49 -3.50
N ARG A 306 -19.70 -17.90 -3.97
CA ARG A 306 -20.14 -19.30 -3.91
C ARG A 306 -19.22 -20.22 -4.73
N LYS A 307 -18.79 -19.79 -5.92
CA LYS A 307 -17.89 -20.57 -6.79
C LYS A 307 -16.51 -20.66 -6.18
N ILE A 308 -15.95 -19.54 -5.72
CA ILE A 308 -14.63 -19.49 -5.07
C ILE A 308 -14.60 -20.42 -3.85
N VAL A 309 -15.62 -20.32 -2.99
CA VAL A 309 -15.75 -21.20 -1.82
C VAL A 309 -15.89 -22.66 -2.24
N ALA A 310 -16.68 -22.98 -3.26
CA ALA A 310 -16.81 -24.35 -3.75
C ALA A 310 -15.47 -24.91 -4.24
N VAL A 311 -14.71 -24.16 -5.05
CA VAL A 311 -13.37 -24.57 -5.50
C VAL A 311 -12.43 -24.80 -4.32
N TYR A 312 -12.42 -23.89 -3.35
CA TYR A 312 -11.62 -24.03 -2.13
C TYR A 312 -11.98 -25.31 -1.35
N GLU A 313 -13.27 -25.54 -1.08
CA GLU A 313 -13.73 -26.70 -0.29
C GLU A 313 -13.48 -28.03 -1.03
N THR A 314 -13.64 -28.05 -2.36
CA THR A 314 -13.31 -29.21 -3.19
C THR A 314 -11.82 -29.54 -3.14
N LEU A 315 -10.95 -28.52 -3.25
CA LEU A 315 -9.51 -28.72 -3.30
C LEU A 315 -8.92 -29.11 -1.94
N THR A 316 -9.45 -28.55 -0.85
CA THR A 316 -8.95 -28.78 0.51
C THR A 316 -9.61 -29.97 1.21
N GLY A 317 -10.82 -30.35 0.80
CA GLY A 317 -11.70 -31.26 1.56
C GLY A 317 -12.19 -30.66 2.89
N GLN A 318 -11.96 -29.36 3.12
CA GLN A 318 -12.26 -28.66 4.37
C GLN A 318 -13.33 -27.60 4.17
N LYS A 319 -13.89 -27.10 5.27
CA LYS A 319 -14.89 -26.03 5.24
C LYS A 319 -14.22 -24.67 5.26
N PHE A 320 -14.46 -23.86 4.24
CA PHE A 320 -13.86 -22.53 4.10
C PHE A 320 -14.08 -21.66 5.35
N ALA A 321 -15.29 -21.66 5.90
CA ALA A 321 -15.62 -20.85 7.06
C ALA A 321 -14.80 -21.24 8.31
N ARG A 322 -14.46 -22.52 8.47
CA ARG A 322 -13.64 -23.01 9.58
C ARG A 322 -12.19 -22.55 9.41
N ASP A 323 -11.64 -22.72 8.22
CA ASP A 323 -10.24 -22.39 7.95
C ASP A 323 -10.03 -20.87 7.96
N LEU A 324 -10.99 -20.11 7.43
CA LEU A 324 -11.01 -18.65 7.56
C LEU A 324 -11.02 -18.22 9.03
N ALA A 325 -11.88 -18.81 9.87
CA ALA A 325 -11.92 -18.49 11.30
C ALA A 325 -10.61 -18.83 12.00
N ALA A 326 -10.00 -19.98 11.68
CA ALA A 326 -8.71 -20.38 12.22
C ALA A 326 -7.59 -19.41 11.80
N ALA A 327 -7.45 -19.12 10.51
CA ALA A 327 -6.41 -18.24 9.98
C ALA A 327 -6.57 -16.79 10.47
N THR A 328 -7.80 -16.27 10.49
CA THR A 328 -8.07 -14.88 10.93
C THR A 328 -7.98 -14.70 12.45
N SER A 329 -8.06 -15.78 13.24
CA SER A 329 -7.87 -15.71 14.70
C SER A 329 -6.43 -15.46 15.13
N ILE A 330 -5.46 -15.70 14.23
CA ILE A 330 -4.02 -15.52 14.50
C ILE A 330 -3.67 -14.03 14.36
N ASP A 331 -3.13 -13.44 15.42
CA ASP A 331 -2.58 -12.08 15.41
C ASP A 331 -1.10 -12.09 15.00
N PHE A 332 -0.52 -10.96 14.60
CA PHE A 332 0.90 -10.93 14.23
C PHE A 332 1.80 -11.24 15.44
N THR A 333 1.36 -10.95 16.66
CA THR A 333 2.09 -11.29 17.90
C THR A 333 2.10 -12.78 18.22
N ASP A 334 1.15 -13.54 17.66
CA ASP A 334 1.12 -15.01 17.74
C ASP A 334 2.22 -15.67 16.92
N LEU A 335 2.93 -14.89 16.09
CA LEU A 335 4.05 -15.32 15.28
C LEU A 335 5.40 -15.06 15.97
N TYR A 336 5.41 -14.85 17.29
CA TYR A 336 6.61 -14.68 18.10
C TYR A 336 6.92 -15.92 18.94
N VAL A 337 8.18 -16.34 18.93
CA VAL A 337 8.67 -17.30 19.93
C VAL A 337 8.74 -16.60 21.29
N SER A 338 8.17 -17.24 22.31
CA SER A 338 8.13 -16.73 23.68
C SER A 338 8.27 -17.84 24.69
N GLY A 339 8.39 -17.52 25.99
CA GLY A 339 8.41 -18.54 27.05
C GLY A 339 7.14 -19.41 27.13
N ARG A 340 6.08 -19.06 26.40
CA ARG A 340 4.80 -19.81 26.34
C ARG A 340 4.47 -20.36 24.95
N THR A 341 5.22 -20.00 23.92
CA THR A 341 4.93 -20.36 22.54
C THR A 341 6.22 -20.85 21.91
N SER A 342 6.26 -22.14 21.59
CA SER A 342 7.44 -22.76 20.98
C SER A 342 7.62 -22.31 19.53
N GLU A 343 8.82 -22.49 19.00
CA GLU A 343 9.09 -22.27 17.58
C GLU A 343 8.20 -23.14 16.69
N ASP A 344 8.01 -24.42 17.04
CA ASP A 344 7.13 -25.33 16.31
C ASP A 344 5.67 -24.85 16.26
N GLU A 345 5.17 -24.26 17.36
CA GLU A 345 3.81 -23.70 17.40
C GLU A 345 3.69 -22.48 16.48
N VAL A 346 4.70 -21.60 16.47
CA VAL A 346 4.77 -20.45 15.55
C VAL A 346 4.84 -20.91 14.09
N ILE A 347 5.67 -21.91 13.79
CA ILE A 347 5.77 -22.52 12.44
C ILE A 347 4.40 -23.08 12.02
N GLY A 348 3.71 -23.81 12.89
CA GLY A 348 2.38 -24.35 12.59
C GLY A 348 1.34 -23.27 12.30
N ARG A 349 1.39 -22.14 13.01
CA ARG A 349 0.52 -20.96 12.77
C ARG A 349 0.82 -20.29 11.43
N MET A 350 2.10 -20.06 11.12
CA MET A 350 2.50 -19.49 9.81
C MET A 350 2.10 -20.42 8.66
N GLU A 351 2.31 -21.73 8.82
CA GLU A 351 1.91 -22.72 7.84
C GLU A 351 0.40 -22.69 7.56
N LEU A 352 -0.41 -22.64 8.62
CA LEU A 352 -1.87 -22.56 8.49
C LEU A 352 -2.28 -21.34 7.66
N ILE A 353 -1.67 -20.18 7.92
CA ILE A 353 -1.94 -18.94 7.16
C ILE A 353 -1.51 -19.10 5.70
N VAL A 354 -0.28 -19.57 5.44
CA VAL A 354 0.24 -19.73 4.08
C VAL A 354 -0.60 -20.71 3.27
N LYS A 355 -1.00 -21.85 3.85
CA LYS A 355 -1.91 -22.82 3.22
C LYS A 355 -3.24 -22.18 2.86
N PHE A 356 -3.88 -21.51 3.83
CA PHE A 356 -5.15 -20.83 3.61
C PHE A 356 -5.04 -19.82 2.46
N MET A 357 -4.01 -18.97 2.48
CA MET A 357 -3.77 -17.98 1.44
C MET A 357 -3.53 -18.63 0.07
N ALA A 358 -2.68 -19.65 -0.03
CA ALA A 358 -2.40 -20.31 -1.30
C ALA A 358 -3.65 -20.98 -1.90
N TYR A 359 -4.49 -21.60 -1.08
CA TYR A 359 -5.74 -22.20 -1.55
C TYR A 359 -6.76 -21.16 -1.99
N ILE A 360 -6.87 -20.03 -1.28
CA ILE A 360 -7.76 -18.94 -1.70
C ILE A 360 -7.25 -18.25 -2.96
N ASP A 361 -5.95 -18.02 -3.07
CA ASP A 361 -5.31 -17.46 -4.26
C ASP A 361 -5.67 -18.30 -5.48
N TYR A 362 -5.41 -19.61 -5.40
CA TYR A 362 -5.79 -20.55 -6.44
C TYR A 362 -7.29 -20.48 -6.76
N ALA A 363 -8.16 -20.64 -5.76
CA ALA A 363 -9.60 -20.69 -5.97
C ALA A 363 -10.17 -19.39 -6.58
N THR A 364 -9.66 -18.23 -6.14
CA THR A 364 -10.04 -16.93 -6.68
C THR A 364 -9.56 -16.79 -8.13
N ASN A 365 -8.30 -17.08 -8.41
CA ASN A 365 -7.76 -16.95 -9.76
C ASN A 365 -8.40 -17.91 -10.76
N THR A 366 -8.66 -19.17 -10.39
CA THR A 366 -9.36 -20.12 -11.27
C THR A 366 -10.83 -19.77 -11.51
N THR A 367 -11.42 -18.96 -10.63
CA THR A 367 -12.81 -18.51 -10.81
C THR A 367 -12.91 -17.29 -11.71
N TYR A 368 -11.96 -16.36 -11.62
CA TYR A 368 -11.98 -15.10 -12.36
C TYR A 368 -11.24 -15.14 -13.70
N PHE A 369 -10.23 -16.00 -13.82
CA PHE A 369 -9.35 -16.03 -14.97
C PHE A 369 -9.33 -17.41 -15.60
N ASP A 370 -9.12 -17.43 -16.91
CA ASP A 370 -8.75 -18.67 -17.58
C ASP A 370 -7.33 -19.08 -17.17
N MET A 371 -7.28 -19.98 -16.19
CA MET A 371 -6.05 -20.53 -15.63
C MET A 371 -5.60 -21.80 -16.37
N SER A 372 -6.11 -22.08 -17.57
CA SER A 372 -5.73 -23.26 -18.39
C SER A 372 -4.21 -23.38 -18.61
N SER A 373 -3.50 -22.26 -18.59
CA SER A 373 -2.03 -22.19 -18.70
C SER A 373 -1.29 -22.04 -17.36
N MET A 374 -2.01 -21.77 -16.26
CA MET A 374 -1.45 -21.47 -14.94
C MET A 374 -2.28 -22.11 -13.83
N ASN A 375 -2.22 -23.43 -13.72
CA ASN A 375 -3.05 -24.16 -12.76
C ASN A 375 -2.45 -24.17 -11.34
N ARG A 376 -2.14 -23.00 -10.79
CA ARG A 376 -1.42 -22.83 -9.51
C ARG A 376 -1.71 -21.44 -8.90
N PRO A 377 -1.49 -21.25 -7.58
CA PRO A 377 -1.54 -19.93 -6.97
C PRO A 377 -0.45 -19.00 -7.50
N GLN A 378 -0.71 -17.68 -7.49
CA GLN A 378 0.28 -16.64 -7.82
C GLN A 378 1.41 -16.56 -6.78
N LEU A 379 1.16 -16.98 -5.54
CA LEU A 379 2.15 -17.16 -4.46
C LEU A 379 3.26 -18.21 -4.75
N LYS A 380 3.29 -18.84 -5.93
CA LYS A 380 4.16 -19.97 -6.29
C LYS A 380 5.63 -19.78 -5.90
N THR A 381 6.21 -18.59 -6.14
CA THR A 381 7.65 -18.36 -5.90
C THR A 381 7.97 -18.50 -4.41
N PHE A 382 7.07 -18.00 -3.56
CA PHE A 382 7.23 -18.10 -2.11
C PHE A 382 6.95 -19.51 -1.60
N LEU A 383 6.02 -20.23 -2.22
CA LEU A 383 5.78 -21.65 -1.92
C LEU A 383 6.98 -22.52 -2.29
N GLN A 384 7.60 -22.28 -3.45
CA GLN A 384 8.84 -22.97 -3.86
C GLN A 384 10.03 -22.61 -2.96
N TYR A 385 10.09 -21.38 -2.45
CA TYR A 385 11.08 -21.01 -1.44
C TYR A 385 10.88 -21.77 -0.12
N LEU A 386 9.64 -21.93 0.34
CA LEU A 386 9.31 -22.61 1.60
C LEU A 386 9.41 -24.14 1.50
N TYR A 387 8.86 -24.73 0.44
CA TYR A 387 8.65 -26.17 0.30
C TYR A 387 9.63 -26.83 -0.68
N GLY A 388 10.45 -26.04 -1.37
CA GLY A 388 11.43 -26.50 -2.35
C GLY A 388 10.94 -26.44 -3.80
N PRO A 389 11.85 -26.63 -4.77
CA PRO A 389 11.57 -26.46 -6.19
C PRO A 389 10.60 -27.50 -6.76
N THR A 390 10.39 -28.62 -6.07
CA THR A 390 9.47 -29.68 -6.47
C THR A 390 8.02 -29.42 -6.07
N PHE A 391 7.74 -28.30 -5.40
CA PHE A 391 6.38 -27.94 -5.02
C PHE A 391 5.51 -27.73 -6.28
N SER A 392 4.36 -28.42 -6.33
CA SER A 392 3.56 -28.62 -7.55
C SER A 392 3.21 -27.31 -8.27
N GLU A 393 3.40 -27.31 -9.60
CA GLU A 393 3.03 -26.21 -10.49
C GLU A 393 1.66 -26.41 -11.19
N ASP A 394 1.01 -27.57 -10.96
CA ASP A 394 -0.28 -27.92 -11.56
C ASP A 394 -1.18 -28.60 -10.52
N TRP A 395 -1.90 -27.78 -9.77
CA TRP A 395 -2.75 -28.19 -8.65
C TRP A 395 -4.03 -28.91 -9.08
N GLY A 396 -4.44 -28.80 -10.36
CA GLY A 396 -5.56 -29.60 -10.88
C GLY A 396 -5.16 -31.01 -11.30
N ARG A 397 -3.86 -31.30 -11.48
CA ARG A 397 -3.36 -32.67 -11.73
C ARG A 397 -2.67 -33.28 -10.52
N THR A 398 -1.95 -32.49 -9.76
CA THR A 398 -1.12 -32.96 -8.64
C THR A 398 -1.33 -32.05 -7.44
N LEU A 399 -1.93 -32.62 -6.39
CA LEU A 399 -2.15 -31.90 -5.15
C LEU A 399 -0.82 -31.42 -4.55
N PRO A 400 -0.78 -30.21 -3.97
CA PRO A 400 0.43 -29.70 -3.31
C PRO A 400 0.83 -30.58 -2.12
N ASP A 401 2.14 -30.87 -2.01
CA ASP A 401 2.72 -31.54 -0.84
C ASP A 401 3.11 -30.50 0.21
N TRP A 402 2.40 -30.53 1.33
CA TRP A 402 2.59 -29.63 2.45
C TRP A 402 3.43 -30.21 3.60
N THR A 403 4.25 -31.23 3.33
CA THR A 403 5.03 -31.90 4.36
C THR A 403 6.08 -30.96 4.99
N LEU A 404 6.01 -30.79 6.31
CA LEU A 404 6.98 -30.01 7.11
C LEU A 404 8.28 -30.78 7.34
N THR A 405 9.09 -30.93 6.28
CA THR A 405 10.45 -31.48 6.40
C THR A 405 11.35 -30.55 7.24
N PRO A 406 12.51 -31.03 7.72
CA PRO A 406 13.46 -30.17 8.45
C PRO A 406 13.86 -28.91 7.67
N ALA A 407 13.99 -29.00 6.34
CA ALA A 407 14.31 -27.86 5.50
C ALA A 407 13.17 -26.83 5.46
N VAL A 408 11.91 -27.30 5.31
CA VAL A 408 10.72 -26.44 5.33
C VAL A 408 10.57 -25.75 6.69
N ARG A 409 10.79 -26.49 7.79
CA ARG A 409 10.79 -25.91 9.14
C ARG A 409 11.86 -24.83 9.30
N SER A 410 13.07 -25.08 8.81
CA SER A 410 14.14 -24.08 8.82
C SER A 410 13.79 -22.84 8.00
N ALA A 411 13.13 -23.00 6.86
CA ALA A 411 12.66 -21.89 6.03
C ALA A 411 11.63 -21.04 6.79
N TYR A 412 10.63 -21.66 7.42
CA TYR A 412 9.67 -20.94 8.27
C TYR A 412 10.33 -20.27 9.49
N ALA A 413 11.20 -20.99 10.21
CA ALA A 413 11.92 -20.46 11.37
C ALA A 413 12.71 -19.19 11.01
N SER A 414 13.30 -19.16 9.82
CA SER A 414 14.06 -18.00 9.34
C SER A 414 13.21 -16.73 9.18
N ILE A 415 11.88 -16.83 9.06
CA ILE A 415 10.97 -15.68 8.87
C ILE A 415 10.64 -14.98 10.20
N ILE A 416 10.67 -15.73 11.31
CA ILE A 416 10.28 -15.25 12.64
C ILE A 416 11.07 -13.99 13.08
N PRO A 417 12.42 -13.95 12.94
CA PRO A 417 13.19 -12.76 13.29
C PRO A 417 12.78 -11.53 12.46
N THR A 418 12.47 -11.73 11.18
CA THR A 418 12.06 -10.65 10.27
C THR A 418 10.69 -10.10 10.64
N ILE A 419 9.70 -10.95 10.93
CA ILE A 419 8.39 -10.51 11.43
C ILE A 419 8.58 -9.67 12.70
N ARG A 420 9.40 -10.15 13.64
CA ARG A 420 9.70 -9.43 14.88
C ARG A 420 10.38 -8.09 14.61
N ALA A 421 11.34 -8.02 13.70
CA ALA A 421 12.04 -6.80 13.34
C ALA A 421 11.14 -5.75 12.66
N LEU A 422 10.11 -6.19 11.94
CA LEU A 422 9.12 -5.32 11.28
C LEU A 422 8.02 -4.84 12.23
N THR A 423 7.65 -5.65 13.23
CA THR A 423 6.43 -5.40 14.04
C THR A 423 6.69 -5.05 15.50
N MET A 424 7.81 -5.48 16.10
CA MET A 424 8.04 -5.32 17.53
C MET A 424 8.56 -3.92 17.87
N ALA A 425 7.89 -3.24 18.81
CA ALA A 425 8.33 -1.93 19.27
C ALA A 425 9.69 -1.99 19.99
N ARG A 426 10.64 -1.10 19.65
CA ARG A 426 11.87 -0.94 20.46
C ARG A 426 11.50 -0.40 21.85
N ILE A 427 11.83 -1.15 22.92
CA ILE A 427 11.45 -0.86 24.33
C ILE A 427 11.82 0.56 24.79
N GLN A 428 12.85 1.17 24.21
CA GLN A 428 13.30 2.54 24.53
C GLN A 428 12.67 3.64 23.66
N GLN A 429 11.91 3.29 22.63
CA GLN A 429 11.15 4.25 21.84
C GLN A 429 9.74 4.37 22.42
N THR A 430 9.50 5.36 23.30
CA THR A 430 8.14 5.74 23.70
C THR A 430 7.33 6.00 22.41
N SER A 431 6.33 5.16 22.10
CA SER A 431 5.83 4.95 20.72
C SER A 431 5.20 6.20 20.10
N PHE A 432 5.95 6.87 19.22
CA PHE A 432 5.50 8.05 18.46
C PHE A 432 4.77 7.70 17.16
N THR A 433 4.88 6.44 16.74
CA THR A 433 4.23 5.73 15.64
C THR A 433 3.04 4.89 16.15
N SER A 434 2.43 5.27 17.28
CA SER A 434 1.17 4.62 17.69
C SER A 434 0.09 4.82 16.63
N VAL A 435 -0.89 3.91 16.59
CA VAL A 435 -2.01 4.00 15.65
C VAL A 435 -2.70 5.37 15.75
N GLU A 436 -2.95 5.87 16.96
CA GLU A 436 -3.59 7.18 17.19
C GLU A 436 -2.73 8.34 16.72
N SER A 437 -1.41 8.24 16.88
CA SER A 437 -0.47 9.27 16.42
C SER A 437 -0.47 9.36 14.90
N VAL A 438 -0.42 8.21 14.21
CA VAL A 438 -0.50 8.12 12.74
C VAL A 438 -1.84 8.67 12.26
N SER A 439 -2.97 8.23 12.83
CA SER A 439 -4.30 8.72 12.46
C SER A 439 -4.43 10.24 12.62
N ARG A 440 -3.97 10.81 13.74
CA ARG A 440 -3.98 12.26 13.94
C ARG A 440 -3.14 12.99 12.90
N ARG A 441 -1.97 12.47 12.52
CA ARG A 441 -1.07 13.08 11.53
C ARG A 441 -1.66 13.07 10.12
N ILE A 442 -2.38 12.00 9.77
CA ILE A 442 -3.16 11.94 8.54
C ILE A 442 -4.26 13.03 8.57
N GLN A 443 -4.99 13.14 9.69
CA GLN A 443 -6.05 14.15 9.86
C GLN A 443 -5.52 15.59 9.78
N THR A 444 -4.32 15.87 10.30
CA THR A 444 -3.69 17.19 10.20
C THR A 444 -3.01 17.43 8.86
N GLY A 445 -3.03 16.46 7.93
CA GLY A 445 -2.38 16.55 6.63
C GLY A 445 -0.85 16.49 6.68
N GLU A 446 -0.25 16.10 7.82
CA GLU A 446 1.20 15.98 7.99
C GLU A 446 1.76 14.74 7.27
N ILE A 447 0.99 13.65 7.28
CA ILE A 447 1.26 12.46 6.46
C ILE A 447 0.39 12.54 5.21
N ILE A 448 0.99 12.29 4.05
CA ILE A 448 0.29 12.26 2.77
C ILE A 448 -0.75 11.12 2.78
N THR A 449 -1.94 11.43 2.26
CA THR A 449 -2.94 10.43 1.92
C THR A 449 -3.71 10.92 0.71
N ILE A 450 -4.05 9.99 -0.17
CA ILE A 450 -4.89 10.22 -1.35
C ILE A 450 -6.39 10.02 -1.04
N ASN A 451 -6.76 9.82 0.22
CA ASN A 451 -8.17 9.72 0.63
C ASN A 451 -8.66 11.02 1.30
N LYS A 452 -8.27 12.18 0.77
CA LYS A 452 -8.74 13.47 1.27
C LYS A 452 -9.99 13.91 0.50
N ALA A 453 -11.02 14.30 1.24
CA ALA A 453 -12.17 14.97 0.64
C ALA A 453 -11.72 16.24 -0.11
N ASN A 454 -12.34 16.50 -1.26
CA ASN A 454 -12.06 17.68 -2.11
C ASN A 454 -10.70 17.72 -2.81
N VAL A 455 -9.99 16.59 -2.93
CA VAL A 455 -8.82 16.52 -3.83
C VAL A 455 -9.29 16.16 -5.23
N PHE A 456 -8.89 16.99 -6.20
CA PHE A 456 -9.15 16.78 -7.61
C PHE A 456 -7.98 15.99 -8.21
N TYR A 457 -8.26 14.84 -8.82
CA TYR A 457 -7.27 13.93 -9.42
C TYR A 457 -7.19 14.04 -10.95
N ASP A 458 -8.16 14.71 -11.57
CA ASP A 458 -8.07 15.04 -12.99
C ASP A 458 -7.05 16.17 -13.19
N ARG A 459 -6.05 15.92 -14.01
CA ARG A 459 -4.96 16.85 -14.34
C ARG A 459 -5.08 17.36 -15.77
N SER A 460 -6.25 17.24 -16.39
CA SER A 460 -6.52 17.71 -17.75
C SER A 460 -6.31 19.22 -17.94
N ASN A 461 -6.43 20.02 -16.89
CA ASN A 461 -6.10 21.45 -16.93
C ASN A 461 -4.59 21.66 -16.63
N MET A 462 -3.79 21.87 -17.67
CA MET A 462 -2.34 22.05 -17.52
C MET A 462 -1.94 23.39 -16.87
N ASN A 463 -2.84 24.37 -16.84
CA ASN A 463 -2.55 25.70 -16.26
C ASN A 463 -2.28 25.63 -14.74
N VAL A 464 -2.69 24.55 -14.08
CA VAL A 464 -2.50 24.35 -12.63
C VAL A 464 -1.31 23.43 -12.29
N TRP A 465 -0.54 22.98 -13.29
CA TRP A 465 0.61 22.09 -13.05
C TRP A 465 1.82 22.80 -12.51
N ASN A 466 2.03 24.04 -12.95
CA ASN A 466 3.10 24.86 -12.43
C ASN A 466 2.64 25.47 -11.10
N PRO A 467 3.52 25.52 -10.08
CA PRO A 467 3.27 26.34 -8.91
C PRO A 467 2.97 27.77 -9.37
N PRO A 468 2.07 28.52 -8.71
CA PRO A 468 2.04 29.96 -8.90
C PRO A 468 3.47 30.47 -8.67
N ALA A 469 3.98 31.29 -9.61
CA ALA A 469 5.27 31.95 -9.43
C ALA A 469 5.26 32.53 -8.03
N ALA A 470 6.28 32.20 -7.21
CA ALA A 470 6.37 32.69 -5.85
C ALA A 470 6.08 34.18 -5.93
N VAL A 471 4.95 34.61 -5.34
CA VAL A 471 4.64 36.02 -5.25
C VAL A 471 5.87 36.57 -4.58
N ALA A 472 6.68 37.32 -5.32
CA ALA A 472 7.87 37.95 -4.78
C ALA A 472 7.37 38.58 -3.48
N GLU A 473 7.95 38.19 -2.35
CA GLU A 473 7.61 38.84 -1.09
C GLU A 473 7.81 40.33 -1.37
N GLU A 474 6.72 41.05 -1.60
CA GLU A 474 6.73 42.49 -1.47
C GLU A 474 7.29 42.65 -0.08
N VAL A 475 8.50 43.22 -0.04
CA VAL A 475 9.12 43.66 1.18
C VAL A 475 8.12 44.66 1.75
N ILE A 476 7.19 44.16 2.58
CA ILE A 476 6.34 45.00 3.40
C ILE A 476 7.33 45.65 4.32
N ASP A 477 7.72 46.86 3.94
CA ASP A 477 8.52 47.77 4.72
C ASP A 477 7.86 47.85 6.10
N ARG A 478 8.57 47.30 7.11
CA ARG A 478 8.04 47.13 8.46
C ARG A 478 7.92 48.46 9.20
N ASP A 479 8.24 49.58 8.55
CA ASP A 479 8.24 50.90 9.17
C ASP A 479 6.95 51.71 8.97
N THR A 480 5.92 51.16 8.30
CA THR A 480 4.61 51.83 8.22
C THR A 480 3.43 50.91 8.53
N VAL A 481 3.23 50.56 9.80
CA VAL A 481 1.90 50.16 10.31
C VAL A 481 1.55 50.97 11.56
N PRO A 482 0.49 51.80 11.52
CA PRO A 482 0.00 52.53 12.69
C PRO A 482 -0.54 51.58 13.77
N LEU A 483 -0.17 51.86 15.02
CA LEU A 483 -0.73 51.26 16.23
C LEU A 483 -2.25 51.47 16.31
N LEU A 484 -3.04 50.48 15.90
CA LEU A 484 -4.45 50.39 16.25
C LEU A 484 -4.70 49.16 17.13
N ARG A 485 -4.66 49.43 18.44
CA ARG A 485 -5.30 48.60 19.47
C ARG A 485 -6.80 48.54 19.19
N GLN A 486 -7.33 47.33 19.02
CA GLN A 486 -8.59 46.92 19.64
C GLN A 486 -8.74 45.40 19.54
N ARG A 487 -9.01 44.76 20.68
CA ARG A 487 -9.38 43.34 20.76
C ARG A 487 -10.87 43.22 20.41
N PRO A 488 -11.29 42.40 19.42
CA PRO A 488 -12.65 41.93 19.36
C PRO A 488 -12.86 40.82 20.40
N GLY A 489 -13.99 40.91 21.12
CA GLY A 489 -14.39 39.98 22.16
C GLY A 489 -14.59 38.54 21.68
N ARG A 490 -14.48 37.62 22.64
CA ARG A 490 -14.84 36.20 22.49
C ARG A 490 -16.27 36.07 21.95
N ALA A 491 -16.41 35.51 20.76
CA ALA A 491 -17.68 34.93 20.31
C ALA A 491 -17.92 33.59 21.03
N PRO A 492 -19.17 33.25 21.39
CA PRO A 492 -19.50 32.00 22.05
C PRO A 492 -19.40 30.82 21.08
N ALA A 493 -19.01 29.66 21.62
CA ALA A 493 -18.95 28.40 20.89
C ALA A 493 -20.36 28.00 20.40
N MET A 494 -20.60 28.05 19.09
CA MET A 494 -21.74 27.39 18.46
C MET A 494 -21.40 25.91 18.26
N SER A 495 -22.17 25.03 18.89
CA SER A 495 -22.20 23.60 18.58
C SER A 495 -22.85 23.42 17.20
N ALA A 496 -22.06 23.08 16.19
CA ALA A 496 -22.61 22.61 14.91
C ALA A 496 -23.21 21.22 15.11
N ALA A 497 -24.52 21.18 15.33
CA ALA A 497 -25.31 19.98 15.17
C ALA A 497 -25.39 19.67 13.66
N PHE A 498 -24.89 18.52 13.25
CA PHE A 498 -25.11 17.98 11.91
C PHE A 498 -26.62 17.76 11.71
N SER A 499 -27.24 18.57 10.86
CA SER A 499 -28.57 18.34 10.31
C SER A 499 -28.46 17.25 9.24
N VAL A 500 -28.93 16.05 9.55
CA VAL A 500 -29.14 14.96 8.59
C VAL A 500 -30.28 15.38 7.65
N GLY A 501 -29.95 15.64 6.40
CA GLY A 501 -30.93 15.85 5.34
C GLY A 501 -31.85 14.63 5.20
N LYS A 502 -33.12 14.88 4.83
CA LYS A 502 -34.13 13.84 4.60
C LYS A 502 -33.57 12.77 3.67
N GLY A 503 -33.44 11.54 4.18
CA GLY A 503 -32.94 10.40 3.42
C GLY A 503 -33.88 10.02 2.28
N VAL A 504 -33.28 9.73 1.12
CA VAL A 504 -33.91 9.00 0.01
C VAL A 504 -34.08 7.54 0.45
N GLU A 505 -35.25 6.95 0.25
CA GLU A 505 -35.48 5.52 0.47
C GLU A 505 -34.69 4.70 -0.56
N CYS A 506 -33.60 4.03 -0.15
CA CYS A 506 -32.97 2.97 -0.94
C CYS A 506 -33.70 1.64 -0.67
N LYS A 507 -34.02 0.90 -1.74
CA LYS A 507 -34.54 -0.47 -1.67
C LYS A 507 -33.38 -1.47 -1.57
N GLU A 508 -33.61 -2.63 -0.94
CA GLU A 508 -32.58 -3.67 -0.68
C GLU A 508 -31.89 -4.22 -1.95
N ASP A 509 -32.45 -3.96 -3.13
CA ASP A 509 -32.03 -4.58 -4.39
C ASP A 509 -31.37 -3.61 -5.38
N ASP A 510 -31.07 -2.36 -4.98
CA ASP A 510 -30.48 -1.35 -5.87
C ASP A 510 -28.94 -1.30 -5.74
N PRO A 511 -28.19 -1.81 -6.74
CA PRO A 511 -26.72 -1.82 -6.72
C PRO A 511 -26.07 -0.42 -6.80
N SER A 512 -26.84 0.64 -7.07
CA SER A 512 -26.34 2.01 -7.09
C SER A 512 -26.18 2.66 -5.70
N CYS A 513 -26.74 2.05 -4.63
CA CYS A 513 -26.72 2.60 -3.27
C CYS A 513 -25.50 2.15 -2.40
N CYS A 514 -24.52 1.42 -2.93
CA CYS A 514 -23.37 0.94 -2.14
C CYS A 514 -22.01 1.41 -2.71
N ASP A 515 -21.23 2.10 -1.88
CA ASP A 515 -19.82 2.43 -2.13
C ASP A 515 -18.94 1.19 -1.82
N LYS A 516 -18.06 0.83 -2.76
CA LYS A 516 -17.09 -0.27 -2.67
C LYS A 516 -16.10 -0.11 -1.50
N VAL A 517 -15.94 1.09 -0.94
CA VAL A 517 -14.94 1.38 0.10
C VAL A 517 -15.50 1.28 1.53
N THR A 518 -16.77 1.59 1.77
CA THR A 518 -17.30 1.70 3.14
C THR A 518 -18.33 0.64 3.54
N GLY A 519 -18.88 -0.12 2.58
CA GLY A 519 -20.02 -0.99 2.83
C GLY A 519 -21.31 -0.21 3.16
N CYS A 520 -22.46 -0.86 3.00
CA CYS A 520 -23.75 -0.19 3.11
C CYS A 520 -24.06 0.12 4.60
N LEU A 521 -24.23 1.41 4.95
CA LEU A 521 -24.62 1.85 6.30
C LEU A 521 -26.13 1.65 6.50
N PHE A 522 -26.53 0.47 6.97
CA PHE A 522 -27.92 0.24 7.38
C PHE A 522 -28.18 0.87 8.74
N VAL A 523 -28.96 1.96 8.78
CA VAL A 523 -29.64 2.37 10.01
C VAL A 523 -30.88 1.50 10.16
N LYS A 524 -30.79 0.41 10.93
CA LYS A 524 -32.00 -0.30 11.39
C LYS A 524 -32.80 0.67 12.27
N LYS A 525 -33.94 1.16 11.76
CA LYS A 525 -35.00 1.67 12.61
C LYS A 525 -35.73 0.46 13.20
N ASP A 526 -35.61 0.26 14.49
CA ASP A 526 -36.45 -0.71 15.19
C ASP A 526 -37.93 -0.32 15.00
N ALA A 527 -38.75 -1.31 14.64
CA ALA A 527 -40.18 -1.16 14.34
C ALA A 527 -41.07 -0.82 15.56
N LYS A 528 -40.52 -0.24 16.63
CA LYS A 528 -41.29 0.22 17.80
C LYS A 528 -40.76 1.56 18.28
N GLY A 529 -41.46 2.62 17.90
CA GLY A 529 -41.25 3.97 18.44
C GLY A 529 -41.37 3.98 19.95
N GLY A 530 -40.23 4.00 20.65
CA GLY A 530 -40.17 4.07 22.11
C GLY A 530 -38.92 4.78 22.57
N LYS A 531 -39.06 6.01 23.06
CA LYS A 531 -37.98 6.77 23.71
C LYS A 531 -37.53 6.04 24.98
N THR A 532 -36.40 5.36 24.96
CA THR A 532 -35.76 4.84 26.18
C THR A 532 -34.86 5.90 26.80
N ARG A 533 -35.35 6.50 27.90
CA ARG A 533 -34.54 7.30 28.83
C ARG A 533 -33.38 6.44 29.38
N ARG A 534 -32.13 6.79 29.04
CA ARG A 534 -30.94 6.23 29.68
C ARG A 534 -30.93 6.58 31.17
N ARG A 535 -31.20 5.57 32.03
CA ARG A 535 -31.03 5.64 33.48
C ARG A 535 -29.66 5.04 33.83
N ASN A 536 -28.70 5.89 34.19
CA ASN A 536 -27.37 5.47 34.67
C ASN A 536 -27.51 4.70 36.00
N LYS A 537 -27.32 3.38 35.98
CA LYS A 537 -27.04 2.59 37.21
C LYS A 537 -25.55 2.31 37.30
N ARG A 538 -24.85 3.08 38.15
CA ARG A 538 -23.51 2.73 38.66
C ARG A 538 -23.63 1.42 39.45
N LYS A 539 -22.91 0.38 39.04
CA LYS A 539 -22.65 -0.81 39.87
C LYS A 539 -21.36 -0.58 40.64
N ASN A 540 -21.46 -0.40 41.96
CA ASN A 540 -20.33 -0.43 42.89
C ASN A 540 -19.90 -1.89 43.10
N TYR A 541 -18.64 -2.19 42.82
CA TYR A 541 -18.01 -3.48 43.11
C TYR A 541 -17.46 -3.45 44.55
N LYS A 542 -18.06 -4.21 45.48
CA LYS A 542 -17.50 -4.43 46.83
C LYS A 542 -16.43 -5.52 46.75
N LYS A 543 -15.19 -5.18 47.12
CA LYS A 543 -14.10 -6.12 47.40
C LYS A 543 -14.49 -7.02 48.59
N ARG A 544 -14.39 -8.35 48.41
CA ARG A 544 -14.31 -9.31 49.52
C ARG A 544 -12.83 -9.62 49.78
N ASN A 545 -12.33 -9.22 50.94
CA ASN A 545 -11.08 -9.72 51.49
C ASN A 545 -11.34 -11.09 52.12
N ASN A 546 -10.54 -12.08 51.76
CA ASN A 546 -10.48 -13.38 52.42
C ASN A 546 -9.23 -13.37 53.32
N THR A 547 -9.44 -13.22 54.63
CA THR A 547 -8.40 -13.34 55.64
C THR A 547 -8.46 -14.75 56.21
N ARG A 548 -7.46 -15.57 55.90
CA ARG A 548 -7.17 -16.83 56.60
C ARG A 548 -6.65 -16.52 58.01
N ARG A 549 -7.29 -17.10 59.03
CA ARG A 549 -6.68 -17.43 60.33
C ARG A 549 -7.49 -18.56 60.99
N ARG A 550 -7.03 -19.79 60.85
CA ARG A 550 -6.49 -20.65 61.92
C ARG A 550 -6.02 -21.95 61.28
#